data_AF-A0A938GK60-F1
#
_entry.id   AF-A0A938GK60-F1
#
_cell.length_a   1.000
_cell.length_b   1.000
_cell.length_c   1.000
_cell.angle_alpha   90.00
_cell.angle_beta   90.00
_cell.angle_gamma   90.00
#
_symmetry.space_group_name_H-M   'P 1'
#
loop_
_entity.id
_entity.type
_entity.pdbx_description
1 polymer ?
#
loop_
_entity_poly.entity_id
_entity_poly.type
_entity_poly.pdbx_seq_one_letter_code
_entity_poly.pdbx_strand_id
1 'polypeptide(L)' 'MRPISGREMCRLLSEAGWTLRRIRGSHHIFGKPGERKIITVPVHGNKDLKPGLAAAIARDANLTW' A
#
# COMPACT_ATOMS: atom_id res chain seq x y z
N MET A 1 -7.13 -0.71 14.02
CA MET A 1 -6.87 -0.08 12.71
C MET A 1 -8.12 0.66 12.28
N ARG A 2 -7.97 1.95 11.96
CA ARG A 2 -9.04 2.73 11.34
C ARG A 2 -9.14 2.39 9.83
N PRO A 3 -10.30 2.59 9.19
CA PRO A 3 -10.40 2.52 7.73
C PRO A 3 -9.37 3.43 7.06
N ILE A 4 -8.80 2.97 5.95
CA ILE A 4 -7.75 3.67 5.21
C ILE A 4 -8.01 3.55 3.71
N SER A 5 -7.89 4.67 3.00
CA SER A 5 -7.97 4.69 1.55
C SER A 5 -6.72 4.10 0.89
N GLY A 6 -6.85 3.65 -0.36
CA GLY A 6 -5.67 3.23 -1.14
C GLY A 6 -4.65 4.36 -1.28
N ARG A 7 -5.10 5.62 -1.35
CA ARG A 7 -4.23 6.80 -1.45
C ARG A 7 -3.41 7.01 -0.18
N GLU A 8 -4.04 6.93 0.99
CA GLU A 8 -3.33 7.02 2.28
C GLU A 8 -2.37 5.85 2.48
N MET A 9 -2.75 4.63 2.10
CA MET A 9 -1.85 3.48 2.16
C MET A 9 -0.61 3.67 1.28
N CYS A 10 -0.77 4.18 0.05
CA CYS A 10 0.36 4.54 -0.81
C CYS A 10 1.30 5.54 -0.15
N ARG A 11 0.75 6.54 0.56
CA ARG A 11 1.54 7.54 1.29
C ARG A 11 2.37 6.89 2.40
N LEU A 12 1.74 6.06 3.25
CA LEU A 12 2.43 5.36 4.34
C LEU A 12 3.55 4.44 3.81
N LEU A 13 3.30 3.75 2.69
CA LEU A 13 4.32 2.93 2.03
C LEU A 13 5.53 3.79 1.61
N SER A 14 5.29 4.94 0.98
CA SER A 14 6.37 5.86 0.60
C SER A 14 7.16 6.38 1.80
N GLU A 15 6.49 6.76 2.89
CA GLU A 15 7.13 7.19 4.14
C GLU A 15 7.97 6.06 4.77
N ALA A 16 7.56 4.80 4.60
CA ALA A 16 8.31 3.62 5.03
C ALA A 16 9.41 3.16 4.06
N GLY A 17 9.73 3.97 3.05
CA GLY A 17 10.80 3.73 2.08
C GLY A 17 10.45 2.77 0.94
N TRP A 18 9.17 2.47 0.75
CA TRP A 18 8.72 1.76 -0.45
C TRP A 18 8.61 2.73 -1.62
N THR A 19 9.12 2.35 -2.79
CA THR A 19 9.07 3.18 -3.99
C THR A 19 8.00 2.68 -4.94
N LEU A 20 7.15 3.57 -5.43
CA LEU A 20 6.20 3.25 -6.50
C LEU A 20 6.98 2.93 -7.78
N ARG A 21 6.84 1.70 -8.27
CA ARG A 21 7.56 1.21 -9.46
C ARG A 21 6.72 1.26 -10.71
N ARG A 22 5.42 0.99 -10.60
CA ARG A 22 4.50 0.92 -11.73
C ARG A 22 3.07 1.19 -11.29
N ILE A 23 2.28 1.77 -12.19
CA ILE A 23 0.83 1.85 -12.06
C ILE A 23 0.21 1.11 -13.26
N ARG A 24 -0.81 0.27 -13.01
CA ARG A 24 -1.65 -0.35 -14.05
C ARG A 24 -3.12 -0.21 -13.67
N GLY A 25 -3.82 0.72 -14.31
CA GLY A 25 -5.18 1.08 -13.89
C GLY A 25 -5.16 1.63 -12.45
N SER A 26 -6.01 1.10 -11.57
CA SER A 26 -6.02 1.49 -10.15
C SER A 26 -4.90 0.85 -9.33
N HIS A 27 -4.17 -0.14 -9.86
CA HIS A 27 -3.17 -0.89 -9.09
C HIS A 27 -1.83 -0.17 -9.06
N HIS A 28 -1.45 0.30 -7.88
CA HIS A 28 -0.17 0.94 -7.60
C HIS A 28 0.80 -0.10 -7.02
N ILE A 29 1.92 -0.33 -7.70
CA ILE A 29 2.85 -1.41 -7.38
C ILE A 29 4.12 -0.81 -6.79
N PHE A 30 4.43 -1.20 -5.55
CA PHE A 30 5.56 -0.74 -4.77
C PHE A 30 6.62 -1.83 -4.62
N GLY A 31 7.88 -1.41 -4.60
CA GLY A 31 9.01 -2.25 -4.25
C GLY A 31 10.05 -1.46 -3.46
N LYS A 32 10.81 -2.13 -2.61
CA LYS A 32 11.82 -1.52 -1.73
C LYS A 32 13.18 -2.23 -1.94
N PRO A 33 14.30 -1.50 -2.13
CA PRO A 33 15.61 -2.14 -2.24
C PRO A 33 15.90 -3.03 -1.02
N GLY A 34 16.47 -4.22 -1.27
CA GLY A 34 16.71 -5.22 -0.23
C GLY A 34 15.49 -6.03 0.19
N GLU A 35 14.28 -5.67 -0.25
CA GLU A 35 13.07 -6.45 -0.01
C GLU A 35 12.64 -7.23 -1.25
N ARG A 36 12.36 -8.53 -1.07
CA ARG A 36 11.85 -9.39 -2.15
C ARG A 36 10.36 -9.18 -2.42
N LYS A 37 9.62 -8.70 -1.43
CA LYS A 37 8.17 -8.50 -1.53
C LYS A 37 7.85 -7.35 -2.50
N ILE A 38 6.76 -7.53 -3.23
CA ILE A 38 6.14 -6.48 -4.04
C ILE A 38 4.75 -6.22 -3.46
N ILE A 39 4.45 -4.96 -3.20
CA ILE A 39 3.16 -4.57 -2.60
C ILE A 39 2.30 -3.94 -3.68
N THR A 40 1.06 -4.41 -3.81
CA THR A 40 0.10 -3.83 -4.75
C THR A 40 -1.06 -3.21 -3.98
N VAL A 41 -1.30 -1.92 -4.20
CA VAL A 41 -2.37 -1.16 -3.56
C VAL A 41 -3.40 -0.75 -4.62
N PRO A 42 -4.67 -1.20 -4.52
CA PRO A 42 -5.73 -0.69 -5.38
C PRO A 42 -6.17 0.71 -4.92
N VAL A 43 -6.13 1.68 -5.82
CA VAL A 43 -6.52 3.07 -5.56
C VAL A 43 -7.75 3.43 -6.39
N HIS A 44 -8.90 3.55 -5.72
CA HIS A 44 -10.21 3.87 -6.33
C HIS A 44 -10.75 5.19 -5.75
N GLY A 45 -9.99 6.28 -5.92
CA GLY A 45 -10.32 7.59 -5.34
C GLY A 45 -10.11 7.61 -3.82
N ASN A 46 -11.13 8.06 -3.09
CA ASN A 46 -11.11 8.14 -1.62
C ASN A 46 -11.83 6.95 -0.95
N LYS A 47 -12.10 5.88 -1.71
CA LYS A 47 -12.72 4.67 -1.15
C LYS A 47 -11.71 3.91 -0.29
N ASP A 48 -12.18 3.48 0.88
CA ASP A 48 -11.40 2.68 1.80
C ASP A 48 -11.09 1.30 1.22
N LEU A 49 -9.90 0.81 1.56
CA LEU A 49 -9.52 -0.58 1.36
C LEU A 49 -10.39 -1.47 2.26
N LYS A 50 -10.72 -2.67 1.79
CA LYS A 50 -11.31 -3.69 2.66
C LYS A 50 -10.36 -3.96 3.84
N PRO A 51 -10.85 -4.06 5.09
CA PRO A 51 -9.99 -4.18 6.26
C PRO A 51 -8.95 -5.31 6.18
N GLY A 52 -9.33 -6.47 5.65
CA GLY A 52 -8.40 -7.59 5.48
C GLY A 52 -7.27 -7.32 4.48
N LEU A 53 -7.56 -6.58 3.40
CA LEU A 53 -6.52 -6.18 2.43
C LEU A 53 -5.59 -5.14 3.04
N ALA A 54 -6.14 -4.14 3.73
CA ALA A 54 -5.34 -3.14 4.43
C ALA A 54 -4.39 -3.81 5.44
N ALA A 55 -4.92 -4.70 6.29
CA ALA A 55 -4.12 -5.42 7.29
C ALA A 55 -3.05 -6.33 6.66
N ALA A 56 -3.35 -6.98 5.52
CA ALA A 56 -2.36 -7.78 4.81
C ALA A 56 -1.20 -6.92 4.29
N ILE A 57 -1.52 -5.78 3.64
CA ILE A 57 -0.52 -4.82 3.18
C ILE A 57 0.31 -4.27 4.36
N ALA A 58 -0.35 -3.93 5.47
CA ALA A 58 0.30 -3.46 6.70
C ALA A 58 1.38 -4.42 7.16
N ARG A 59 1.01 -5.70 7.29
CA ARG A 59 1.88 -6.76 7.76
C ARG A 59 3.02 -7.01 6.79
N ASP A 60 2.78 -6.94 5.48
CA ASP A 60 3.82 -7.10 4.48
C ASP A 60 4.81 -5.94 4.45
N ALA A 61 4.34 -4.73 4.75
CA ALA A 61 5.13 -3.51 4.81
C ALA A 61 5.72 -3.21 6.20
N ASN A 62 5.39 -4.03 7.21
CA ASN A 62 5.66 -3.78 8.63
C ASN A 62 5.17 -2.39 9.11
N LEU A 63 3.94 -2.03 8.76
CA LEU A 63 3.31 -0.74 9.08
C LEU A 63 2.27 -0.87 10.19
N THR A 64 2.13 0.21 10.96
CA THR A 64 1.02 0.46 11.87
C THR A 64 0.46 1.87 11.61
N TRP A 65 -0.87 2.03 11.66
CA TRP A 65 -1.56 3.31 11.51
C TRP A 65 -2.92 3.33 12.21
#